data_AF-A0A832HU99-F1
#
_entry.id   AF-A0A832HU99-F1
#
_cell.length_a   1.000
_cell.length_b   1.000
_cell.length_c   1.000
_cell.angle_alpha   90.00
_cell.angle_beta   90.00
_cell.angle_gamma   90.00
#
_symmetry.space_group_name_H-M   'P 1'
#
loop_
_entity.id
_entity.type
_entity.pdbx_description
1 polymer ?
#
loop_
_entity_poly.entity_id
_entity_poly.type
_entity_poly.pdbx_seq_one_letter_code
_entity_poly.pdbx_strand_id
1 'polypeptide(L)'
;QTVVVVTSDNGMPFPRIKGQTYDNANRMPMAVMWPQGIRRPGRKVNDFVSFTDFAPTFIELAGIKWEQTGMAPTSGRSLVDIFFSDKDGQVNPARDFVLIGRERNDVGRPHDQGYPVRGIVTDDYLYLRNFEPSRWPACNPETGYLDCDGGPTKTEVLNARFDTARRRYWELCFDKRPAVELYALKSDPDCVTNLASKVELKAISERLEKKLFDELKAQQDPRILGQGHIFDEYPYANERNRGFYERTQRGEKVPADWVNPSDFQKPAD
;
A
#
# COMPACT_ATOMS: atom_id res chain seq x y z
N GLN A 1 20.37 -21.71 17.49
CA GLN A 1 20.91 -20.58 16.71
C GLN A 1 19.74 -19.74 16.21
N THR A 2 19.86 -18.42 16.12
CA THR A 2 18.71 -17.51 15.94
C THR A 2 18.88 -16.61 14.73
N VAL A 3 17.85 -16.51 13.90
CA VAL A 3 17.70 -15.47 12.86
C VAL A 3 16.93 -14.32 13.50
N VAL A 4 17.43 -13.10 13.37
CA VAL A 4 16.75 -11.89 13.86
C VAL A 4 16.40 -11.02 12.65
N VAL A 5 15.11 -10.72 12.50
CA VAL A 5 14.59 -9.80 11.48
C VAL A 5 13.99 -8.60 12.20
N VAL A 6 14.39 -7.40 11.80
CA VAL A 6 13.82 -6.13 12.29
C VAL A 6 13.25 -5.41 11.09
N THR A 7 11.96 -5.08 11.15
CA THR A 7 11.25 -4.36 10.08
C THR A 7 10.02 -3.61 10.63
N SER A 8 9.22 -3.02 9.74
CA SER A 8 7.94 -2.36 10.03
C SER A 8 6.83 -3.02 9.22
N ASP A 9 5.58 -2.92 9.68
CA ASP A 9 4.40 -3.44 8.98
C ASP A 9 3.93 -2.48 7.87
N ASN A 10 3.94 -1.18 8.14
CA ASN A 10 3.61 -0.13 7.20
C ASN A 10 4.35 1.19 7.48
N GLY A 11 4.18 2.16 6.57
CA GLY A 11 4.77 3.49 6.68
C GLY A 11 4.21 4.33 7.85
N MET A 12 4.83 5.51 8.03
CA MET A 12 4.52 6.45 9.11
C MET A 12 3.05 6.95 9.09
N PRO A 13 2.46 7.28 10.25
CA PRO A 13 1.06 7.71 10.37
C PRO A 13 0.86 9.18 9.96
N PHE A 14 1.31 9.54 8.75
CA PHE A 14 1.10 10.86 8.16
C PHE A 14 0.15 10.77 6.96
N PRO A 15 -0.55 11.87 6.63
CA PRO A 15 -1.30 11.97 5.39
C PRO A 15 -0.44 11.54 4.21
N ARG A 16 -1.05 10.83 3.26
CA ARG A 16 -0.40 10.27 2.06
C ARG A 16 0.54 9.06 2.31
N ILE A 17 0.76 8.63 3.55
CA ILE A 17 1.67 7.51 3.87
C ILE A 17 0.88 6.27 4.34
N LYS A 18 0.65 6.09 5.65
CA LYS A 18 -0.10 4.93 6.16
C LYS A 18 -1.49 4.85 5.51
N GLY A 19 -1.90 3.65 5.13
CA GLY A 19 -3.16 3.41 4.41
C GLY A 19 -3.11 3.79 2.91
N GLN A 20 -1.96 4.19 2.38
CA GLN A 20 -1.78 4.59 0.98
C GLN A 20 -0.79 3.69 0.22
N THR A 21 -0.64 3.90 -1.09
CA THR A 21 0.07 3.00 -1.99
C THR A 21 1.32 3.61 -2.64
N TYR A 22 1.86 4.68 -2.05
CA TYR A 22 3.07 5.35 -2.54
C TYR A 22 4.35 4.74 -1.94
N ASP A 23 5.54 5.13 -2.43
CA ASP A 23 6.81 4.52 -2.00
C ASP A 23 7.01 4.57 -0.48
N ASN A 24 6.88 5.75 0.13
CA ASN A 24 7.01 5.94 1.58
C ASN A 24 6.00 5.14 2.41
N ALA A 25 4.91 4.66 1.81
CA ALA A 25 3.91 3.83 2.49
C ALA A 25 4.28 2.33 2.49
N ASN A 26 5.08 1.88 1.51
CA ASN A 26 5.33 0.46 1.22
C ASN A 26 6.81 0.07 1.37
N ARG A 27 7.74 1.02 1.30
CA ARG A 27 9.18 0.79 1.42
C ARG A 27 9.63 0.81 2.89
N MET A 28 9.65 -0.35 3.51
CA MET A 28 9.96 -0.49 4.94
C MET A 28 11.46 -0.65 5.21
N PRO A 29 11.97 -0.15 6.36
CA PRO A 29 13.29 -0.53 6.81
C PRO A 29 13.32 -2.04 7.07
N MET A 30 14.42 -2.71 6.69
CA MET A 30 14.63 -4.11 7.02
C MET A 30 16.11 -4.35 7.35
N ALA A 31 16.37 -5.02 8.46
CA ALA A 31 17.67 -5.54 8.82
C ALA A 31 17.54 -7.01 9.25
N VAL A 32 18.45 -7.86 8.75
CA VAL A 32 18.49 -9.28 9.09
C VAL A 32 19.87 -9.63 9.63
N MET A 33 19.90 -10.33 10.76
CA MET A 33 21.12 -10.83 11.40
C MET A 33 21.00 -12.34 11.63
N TRP A 34 21.95 -13.10 11.11
CA TRP A 34 22.00 -14.55 11.27
C TRP A 34 23.44 -15.09 11.15
N PRO A 35 24.17 -15.33 12.26
CA PRO A 35 25.62 -15.50 12.21
C PRO A 35 26.14 -16.76 11.48
N GLN A 36 25.38 -17.86 11.45
CA GLN A 36 25.78 -19.09 10.72
C GLN A 36 25.33 -19.09 9.26
N GLY A 37 24.42 -18.20 8.85
CA GLY A 37 23.97 -18.13 7.46
C GLY A 37 24.47 -16.91 6.70
N ILE A 38 24.36 -15.72 7.29
CA ILE A 38 24.88 -14.49 6.70
C ILE A 38 26.36 -14.38 7.03
N ARG A 39 27.21 -14.79 6.08
CA ARG A 39 28.67 -14.86 6.25
C ARG A 39 29.37 -13.50 6.14
N ARG A 40 28.81 -12.58 5.37
CA ARG A 40 29.31 -11.21 5.20
C ARG A 40 28.35 -10.19 5.81
N PRO A 41 28.40 -9.93 7.13
CA PRO A 41 27.56 -8.92 7.78
C PRO A 41 27.89 -7.50 7.29
N GLY A 42 26.91 -6.60 7.35
CA GLY A 42 27.07 -5.17 6.99
C GLY A 42 26.90 -4.85 5.50
N ARG A 43 26.69 -5.85 4.64
CA ARG A 43 26.35 -5.64 3.22
C ARG A 43 24.98 -5.01 3.03
N LYS A 44 24.78 -4.29 1.92
CA LYS A 44 23.48 -3.74 1.52
C LYS A 44 22.92 -4.55 0.37
N VAL A 45 21.64 -4.89 0.46
CA VAL A 45 20.97 -5.68 -0.58
C VAL A 45 19.91 -4.81 -1.24
N ASN A 46 19.93 -4.75 -2.56
CA ASN A 46 19.03 -3.93 -3.37
C ASN A 46 17.89 -4.74 -3.98
N ASP A 47 17.88 -6.07 -3.79
CA ASP A 47 16.79 -6.94 -4.23
C ASP A 47 15.44 -6.48 -3.69
N PHE A 48 14.44 -6.54 -4.55
CA PHE A 48 13.05 -6.32 -4.15
C PHE A 48 12.55 -7.47 -3.27
N VAL A 49 12.21 -7.13 -2.03
CA VAL A 49 11.71 -8.06 -1.00
C VAL A 49 10.33 -7.61 -0.54
N SER A 50 9.44 -8.57 -0.31
CA SER A 50 8.09 -8.34 0.20
C SER A 50 7.90 -8.98 1.57
N PHE A 51 6.96 -8.47 2.37
CA PHE A 51 6.57 -9.10 3.63
C PHE A 51 6.09 -10.56 3.45
N THR A 52 5.55 -10.88 2.27
CA THR A 52 5.14 -12.23 1.87
C THR A 52 6.31 -13.21 1.79
N ASP A 53 7.55 -12.74 1.72
CA ASP A 53 8.75 -13.56 1.61
C ASP A 53 9.17 -14.17 2.97
N PHE A 54 8.69 -13.62 4.09
CA PHE A 54 9.11 -14.09 5.42
C PHE A 54 8.60 -15.50 5.74
N ALA A 55 7.33 -15.78 5.48
CA ALA A 55 6.75 -17.11 5.72
C ALA A 55 7.54 -18.23 4.99
N PRO A 56 7.74 -18.19 3.66
CA PRO A 56 8.52 -19.23 2.98
C PRO A 56 9.98 -19.25 3.43
N THR A 57 10.58 -18.11 3.78
CA THR A 57 11.95 -18.06 4.33
C THR A 57 12.06 -18.84 5.63
N PHE A 58 11.17 -18.62 6.59
CA PHE A 58 11.26 -19.27 7.90
C PHE A 58 10.91 -20.76 7.84
N ILE A 59 9.97 -21.14 6.98
CA ILE A 59 9.64 -22.55 6.72
C ILE A 59 10.84 -23.29 6.13
N GLU A 60 11.52 -22.72 5.14
CA GLU A 60 12.72 -23.31 4.56
C GLU A 60 13.85 -23.43 5.59
N LEU A 61 14.09 -22.38 6.38
CA LEU A 61 15.12 -22.39 7.43
C LEU A 61 14.83 -23.41 8.56
N ALA A 62 13.56 -23.72 8.79
CA ALA A 62 13.15 -24.79 9.71
C ALA A 62 13.35 -26.20 9.12
N GLY A 63 13.73 -26.33 7.85
CA GLY A 63 13.86 -27.62 7.16
C GLY A 63 12.52 -28.28 6.84
N ILE A 64 11.43 -27.52 6.84
CA ILE A 64 10.07 -27.99 6.57
C ILE A 64 9.74 -27.72 5.10
N LYS A 65 9.11 -28.67 4.42
CA LYS A 65 8.60 -28.44 3.05
C LYS A 65 7.28 -27.68 3.12
N TRP A 66 7.04 -26.74 2.20
CA TRP A 66 5.83 -25.89 2.22
C TRP A 66 4.55 -26.72 2.27
N GLU A 67 4.50 -27.84 1.54
CA GLU A 67 3.35 -28.74 1.46
C GLU A 67 3.00 -29.40 2.80
N GLN A 68 3.95 -29.45 3.74
CA GLN A 68 3.75 -30.01 5.08
C GLN A 68 3.15 -29.00 6.06
N THR A 69 3.09 -27.72 5.70
CA THR A 69 2.61 -26.66 6.59
C THR A 69 1.09 -26.59 6.71
N GLY A 70 0.37 -27.11 5.71
CA GLY A 70 -1.08 -26.93 5.57
C GLY A 70 -1.52 -25.50 5.22
N MET A 71 -0.57 -24.57 4.99
CA MET A 71 -0.87 -23.20 4.55
C MET A 71 -1.30 -23.18 3.08
N ALA A 72 -2.03 -22.13 2.70
CA ALA A 72 -2.31 -21.82 1.30
C ALA A 72 -1.01 -21.64 0.49
N PRO A 73 -1.04 -21.74 -0.85
CA PRO A 73 0.12 -21.42 -1.68
C PRO A 73 0.68 -20.03 -1.36
N THR A 74 1.99 -19.93 -1.19
CA THR A 74 2.65 -18.64 -0.95
C THR A 74 2.77 -17.84 -2.25
N SER A 75 2.55 -16.53 -2.17
CA SER A 75 2.90 -15.57 -3.23
C SER A 75 4.32 -15.02 -3.08
N GLY A 76 4.95 -15.23 -1.93
CA GLY A 76 6.33 -14.83 -1.65
C GLY A 76 7.35 -15.90 -2.01
N ARG A 77 8.61 -15.49 -2.04
CA ARG A 77 9.78 -16.34 -2.32
C ARG A 77 10.71 -16.31 -1.11
N SER A 78 11.30 -17.45 -0.78
CA SER A 78 12.30 -17.50 0.30
C SER A 78 13.48 -16.54 0.04
N LEU A 79 14.07 -16.01 1.11
CA LEU A 79 15.22 -15.12 1.12
C LEU A 79 16.53 -15.88 1.39
N VAL A 80 16.50 -17.21 1.46
CA VAL A 80 17.67 -18.04 1.79
C VAL A 80 18.80 -17.88 0.76
N ASP A 81 18.46 -17.73 -0.52
CA ASP A 81 19.38 -17.42 -1.61
C ASP A 81 20.14 -16.10 -1.36
N ILE A 82 19.43 -15.10 -0.84
CA ILE A 82 20.02 -13.85 -0.39
C ILE A 82 20.88 -14.10 0.83
N PHE A 83 20.36 -14.74 1.88
CA PHE A 83 21.05 -14.87 3.17
C PHE A 83 22.41 -15.57 3.05
N PHE A 84 22.53 -16.59 2.22
CA PHE A 84 23.79 -17.32 2.01
C PHE A 84 24.73 -16.69 0.99
N SER A 85 24.34 -15.61 0.32
CA SER A 85 25.18 -14.90 -0.64
C SER A 85 26.09 -13.88 0.04
N ASP A 86 27.32 -13.77 -0.46
CA ASP A 86 28.29 -12.74 -0.05
C ASP A 86 28.22 -11.46 -0.91
N LYS A 87 27.35 -11.43 -1.93
CA LYS A 87 27.23 -10.29 -2.85
C LYS A 87 26.65 -9.05 -2.16
N ASP A 88 27.10 -7.87 -2.58
CA ASP A 88 26.48 -6.57 -2.26
C ASP A 88 25.56 -6.14 -3.41
N GLY A 89 24.65 -5.20 -3.15
CA GLY A 89 23.71 -4.71 -4.15
C GLY A 89 22.69 -5.77 -4.55
N GLN A 90 22.51 -6.02 -5.84
CA GLN A 90 21.53 -7.00 -6.33
C GLN A 90 22.13 -8.42 -6.36
N VAL A 91 21.53 -9.31 -5.58
CA VAL A 91 21.94 -10.71 -5.39
C VAL A 91 21.23 -11.62 -6.40
N ASN A 92 19.90 -11.51 -6.47
CA ASN A 92 19.02 -12.27 -7.33
C ASN A 92 18.37 -11.33 -8.36
N PRO A 93 18.81 -11.36 -9.63
CA PRO A 93 18.25 -10.51 -10.69
C PRO A 93 16.76 -10.70 -10.96
N ALA A 94 16.15 -11.81 -10.52
CA ALA A 94 14.71 -12.05 -10.64
C ALA A 94 13.89 -11.36 -9.54
N ARG A 95 14.54 -10.65 -8.61
CA ARG A 95 13.92 -9.74 -7.64
C ARG A 95 14.10 -8.30 -8.11
N ASP A 96 13.41 -7.98 -9.22
CA ASP A 96 13.45 -6.68 -9.91
C ASP A 96 12.17 -5.84 -9.75
N PHE A 97 11.17 -6.35 -9.02
CA PHE A 97 9.94 -5.62 -8.69
C PHE A 97 9.26 -6.17 -7.43
N VAL A 98 8.35 -5.35 -6.86
CA VAL A 98 7.30 -5.80 -5.93
C VAL A 98 5.93 -5.33 -6.40
N LEU A 99 4.88 -6.04 -5.99
CA LEU A 99 3.48 -5.65 -6.23
C LEU A 99 2.91 -4.98 -4.98
N ILE A 100 1.99 -4.05 -5.20
CA ILE A 100 1.22 -3.37 -4.14
C ILE A 100 -0.25 -3.73 -4.32
N GLY A 101 -0.93 -4.08 -3.23
CA GLY A 101 -2.36 -4.34 -3.22
C GLY A 101 -3.04 -3.60 -2.07
N ARG A 102 -4.15 -2.93 -2.37
CA ARG A 102 -5.02 -2.29 -1.38
C ARG A 102 -6.48 -2.55 -1.75
N GLU A 103 -7.29 -2.81 -0.72
CA GLU A 103 -8.74 -2.95 -0.81
C GLU A 103 -9.41 -1.94 0.13
N ARG A 104 -10.05 -2.41 1.22
CA ARG A 104 -10.55 -1.56 2.30
C ARG A 104 -9.54 -1.55 3.45
N ASN A 105 -9.09 -0.35 3.81
CA ASN A 105 -8.29 -0.13 5.03
C ASN A 105 -9.19 0.31 6.19
N ASP A 106 -10.08 1.28 5.97
CA ASP A 106 -11.04 1.75 6.98
C ASP A 106 -12.45 1.98 6.43
N VAL A 107 -13.41 2.19 7.34
CA VAL A 107 -14.81 2.54 7.06
C VAL A 107 -14.97 4.05 6.85
N GLY A 108 -16.16 4.48 6.42
CA GLY A 108 -16.47 5.90 6.18
C GLY A 108 -16.73 6.23 4.70
N ARG A 109 -16.66 5.24 3.81
CA ARG A 109 -17.29 5.33 2.48
C ARG A 109 -18.71 4.77 2.54
N PRO A 110 -19.62 5.17 1.63
CA PRO A 110 -20.92 4.51 1.46
C PRO A 110 -20.77 3.00 1.36
N HIS A 111 -21.68 2.27 2.01
CA HIS A 111 -21.77 0.82 2.06
C HIS A 111 -20.48 0.13 2.55
N ASP A 112 -19.68 0.81 3.37
CA ASP A 112 -18.35 0.36 3.81
C ASP A 112 -17.45 -0.09 2.65
N GLN A 113 -17.60 0.53 1.48
CA GLN A 113 -16.84 0.20 0.28
C GLN A 113 -15.34 0.48 0.45
N GLY A 114 -14.50 -0.32 -0.23
CA GLY A 114 -13.06 -0.10 -0.29
C GLY A 114 -12.65 0.98 -1.28
N TYR A 115 -11.34 1.28 -1.30
CA TYR A 115 -10.69 2.04 -2.36
C TYR A 115 -9.61 1.16 -3.00
N PRO A 116 -10.01 0.29 -3.95
CA PRO A 116 -9.12 -0.72 -4.51
C PRO A 116 -8.01 -0.12 -5.39
N VAL A 117 -6.77 -0.50 -5.07
CA VAL A 117 -5.58 -0.14 -5.82
C VAL A 117 -4.72 -1.38 -6.07
N ARG A 118 -4.11 -1.44 -7.25
CA ARG A 118 -3.00 -2.34 -7.55
C ARG A 118 -1.82 -1.55 -8.07
N GLY A 119 -0.61 -1.97 -7.72
CA GLY A 119 0.60 -1.28 -8.13
C GLY A 119 1.76 -2.21 -8.39
N ILE A 120 2.73 -1.71 -9.13
CA ILE A 120 4.03 -2.36 -9.33
C ILE A 120 5.13 -1.32 -9.12
N VAL A 121 6.13 -1.70 -8.33
CA VAL A 121 7.33 -0.92 -8.06
C VAL A 121 8.51 -1.60 -8.75
N THR A 122 9.31 -0.81 -9.45
CA THR A 122 10.58 -1.21 -10.08
C THR A 122 11.66 -0.20 -9.67
N ASP A 123 12.91 -0.42 -10.10
CA ASP A 123 14.03 0.51 -9.79
C ASP A 123 13.77 1.96 -10.20
N ASP A 124 13.02 2.17 -11.29
CA ASP A 124 12.83 3.49 -11.88
C ASP A 124 11.44 4.06 -11.60
N TYR A 125 10.42 3.21 -11.49
CA TYR A 125 9.03 3.64 -11.52
C TYR A 125 8.14 2.92 -10.50
N LEU A 126 7.19 3.69 -9.98
CA LEU A 126 5.96 3.20 -9.36
C LEU A 126 4.80 3.43 -10.34
N TYR A 127 4.06 2.38 -10.66
CA TYR A 127 2.80 2.45 -11.38
C TYR A 127 1.65 2.04 -10.45
N LEU A 128 0.55 2.78 -10.47
CA LEU A 128 -0.67 2.50 -9.72
C LEU A 128 -1.90 2.51 -10.63
N ARG A 129 -2.81 1.57 -10.38
CA ARG A 129 -4.14 1.48 -10.96
C ARG A 129 -5.18 1.63 -9.85
N ASN A 130 -5.91 2.75 -9.88
CA ASN A 130 -7.07 2.99 -9.02
C ASN A 130 -8.31 2.47 -9.76
N PHE A 131 -8.96 1.43 -9.21
CA PHE A 131 -10.10 0.79 -9.87
C PHE A 131 -11.41 1.57 -9.68
N GLU A 132 -11.48 2.37 -8.62
CA GLU A 132 -12.68 3.13 -8.24
C GLU A 132 -12.36 4.62 -8.05
N PRO A 133 -11.86 5.32 -9.08
CA PRO A 133 -11.38 6.71 -8.98
C PRO A 133 -12.49 7.72 -8.62
N SER A 134 -13.75 7.34 -8.77
CA SER A 134 -14.90 8.15 -8.37
C SER A 134 -15.11 8.19 -6.85
N ARG A 135 -14.58 7.20 -6.11
CA ARG A 135 -14.63 7.12 -4.64
C ARG A 135 -13.55 8.00 -4.01
N TRP A 136 -13.74 8.41 -2.76
CA TRP A 136 -12.72 9.17 -2.02
C TRP A 136 -11.59 8.24 -1.57
N PRO A 137 -10.31 8.54 -1.87
CA PRO A 137 -9.21 7.62 -1.57
C PRO A 137 -8.94 7.46 -0.08
N ALA A 138 -9.35 8.42 0.75
CA ALA A 138 -9.11 8.41 2.19
C ALA A 138 -10.41 8.40 3.02
N CYS A 139 -11.47 7.75 2.52
CA CYS A 139 -12.85 7.87 3.00
C CYS A 139 -13.44 9.27 2.78
N ASN A 140 -14.74 9.40 3.01
CA ASN A 140 -15.48 10.60 2.65
C ASN A 140 -15.14 11.80 3.56
N PRO A 141 -15.14 13.04 3.01
CA PRO A 141 -15.01 14.26 3.80
C PRO A 141 -16.02 14.35 4.95
N GLU A 142 -17.25 13.90 4.71
CA GLU A 142 -18.34 13.90 5.70
C GLU A 142 -18.09 12.98 6.89
N THR A 143 -17.18 12.03 6.74
CA THR A 143 -16.77 11.09 7.79
C THR A 143 -15.42 11.44 8.39
N GLY A 144 -14.80 12.54 7.96
CA GLY A 144 -13.53 13.01 8.51
C GLY A 144 -12.29 12.29 7.97
N TYR A 145 -12.37 11.77 6.74
CA TYR A 145 -11.25 11.07 6.09
C TYR A 145 -10.63 9.97 6.97
N LEU A 146 -11.45 9.02 7.41
CA LEU A 146 -11.09 8.02 8.42
C LEU A 146 -9.90 7.13 8.05
N ASP A 147 -9.57 7.01 6.76
CA ASP A 147 -8.39 6.29 6.27
C ASP A 147 -7.05 7.03 6.54
N CYS A 148 -7.08 8.02 7.44
CA CYS A 148 -5.93 8.78 7.91
C CYS A 148 -6.17 9.17 9.37
N ASP A 149 -5.29 8.69 10.26
CA ASP A 149 -5.35 9.00 11.69
C ASP A 149 -5.31 10.52 11.95
N GLY A 150 -5.98 10.94 13.01
CA GLY A 150 -5.97 12.31 13.51
C GLY A 150 -4.57 12.73 13.97
N GLY A 151 -4.20 13.98 13.67
CA GLY A 151 -2.94 14.55 14.13
C GLY A 151 -2.74 15.98 13.64
N PRO A 152 -1.81 16.73 14.24
CA PRO A 152 -1.56 18.13 13.87
C PRO A 152 -1.30 18.31 12.37
N THR A 153 -0.55 17.39 11.75
CA THR A 153 -0.29 17.41 10.30
C THR A 153 -1.57 17.22 9.49
N LYS A 154 -2.44 16.28 9.85
CA LYS A 154 -3.73 16.09 9.18
C LYS A 154 -4.57 17.37 9.27
N THR A 155 -4.69 17.95 10.47
CA THR A 155 -5.42 19.20 10.69
C THR A 155 -4.93 20.33 9.78
N GLU A 156 -3.61 20.54 9.68
CA GLU A 156 -3.05 21.58 8.81
C GLU A 156 -3.32 21.32 7.33
N VAL A 157 -3.23 20.06 6.89
CA VAL A 157 -3.54 19.69 5.49
C VAL A 157 -5.03 19.84 5.19
N LEU A 158 -5.93 19.52 6.12
CA LEU A 158 -7.36 19.76 5.95
C LEU A 158 -7.69 21.26 5.88
N ASN A 159 -7.05 22.09 6.72
CA ASN A 159 -7.19 23.55 6.65
C ASN A 159 -6.68 24.11 5.32
N ALA A 160 -5.61 23.53 4.77
CA ALA A 160 -5.05 23.93 3.49
C ALA A 160 -6.03 23.78 2.32
N ARG A 161 -7.08 22.94 2.42
CA ARG A 161 -8.14 22.78 1.41
C ARG A 161 -8.77 24.13 1.02
N PHE A 162 -8.92 25.03 1.99
CA PHE A 162 -9.61 26.32 1.82
C PHE A 162 -8.65 27.49 1.58
N ASP A 163 -7.37 27.21 1.41
CA ASP A 163 -6.32 28.19 1.13
C ASP A 163 -5.73 27.90 -0.25
N THR A 164 -5.98 28.77 -1.22
CA THR A 164 -5.52 28.60 -2.61
C THR A 164 -4.01 28.36 -2.71
N ALA A 165 -3.18 28.98 -1.84
CA ALA A 165 -1.73 28.84 -1.89
C ALA A 165 -1.25 27.48 -1.36
N ARG A 166 -2.05 26.81 -0.51
CA ARG A 166 -1.70 25.55 0.16
C ARG A 166 -2.56 24.37 -0.27
N ARG A 167 -3.61 24.60 -1.06
CA ARG A 167 -4.59 23.60 -1.52
C ARG A 167 -3.96 22.33 -2.08
N ARG A 168 -2.82 22.46 -2.77
CA ARG A 168 -2.07 21.32 -3.30
C ARG A 168 -1.75 20.24 -2.26
N TYR A 169 -1.51 20.60 -0.99
CA TYR A 169 -1.25 19.61 0.06
C TYR A 169 -2.49 18.75 0.35
N TRP A 170 -3.67 19.37 0.39
CA TRP A 170 -4.93 18.64 0.51
C TRP A 170 -5.18 17.77 -0.72
N GLU A 171 -4.94 18.30 -1.92
CA GLU A 171 -5.12 17.58 -3.18
C GLU A 171 -4.26 16.31 -3.24
N LEU A 172 -2.99 16.41 -2.83
CA LEU A 172 -2.08 15.28 -2.79
C LEU A 172 -2.48 14.20 -1.77
N CYS A 173 -3.15 14.58 -0.68
CA CYS A 173 -3.43 13.67 0.44
C CYS A 173 -4.84 13.08 0.40
N PHE A 174 -5.85 13.89 0.05
CA PHE A 174 -7.25 13.60 0.31
C PHE A 174 -8.16 13.72 -0.92
N ASP A 175 -7.76 14.45 -1.96
CA ASP A 175 -8.59 14.59 -3.16
C ASP A 175 -8.63 13.31 -4.00
N LYS A 176 -9.63 13.21 -4.87
CA LYS A 176 -9.79 12.07 -5.77
C LYS A 176 -8.61 11.93 -6.70
N ARG A 177 -8.26 10.68 -7.00
CA ARG A 177 -7.10 10.32 -7.83
C ARG A 177 -7.55 9.86 -9.21
N PRO A 178 -6.74 10.09 -10.25
CA PRO A 178 -7.02 9.53 -11.58
C PRO A 178 -6.96 8.00 -11.55
N ALA A 179 -7.52 7.35 -12.57
CA ALA A 179 -7.50 5.89 -12.67
C ALA A 179 -6.08 5.30 -12.77
N VAL A 180 -5.12 6.08 -13.28
CA VAL A 180 -3.72 5.66 -13.47
C VAL A 180 -2.79 6.72 -12.89
N GLU A 181 -1.81 6.28 -12.13
CA GLU A 181 -0.70 7.11 -11.64
C GLU A 181 0.64 6.46 -12.02
N LEU A 182 1.61 7.28 -12.42
CA LEU A 182 2.98 6.85 -12.75
C LEU A 182 3.97 7.84 -12.13
N TYR A 183 4.95 7.34 -11.38
CA TYR A 183 5.95 8.17 -10.70
C TYR A 183 7.35 7.67 -11.01
N ALA A 184 8.29 8.60 -11.23
CA ALA A 184 9.70 8.29 -11.46
C ALA A 184 10.48 8.38 -10.13
N LEU A 185 10.73 7.25 -9.48
CA LEU A 185 11.18 7.19 -8.07
C LEU A 185 12.56 7.79 -7.83
N LYS A 186 13.45 7.78 -8.84
CA LYS A 186 14.80 8.34 -8.72
C LYS A 186 14.79 9.87 -8.62
N SER A 187 13.89 10.53 -9.34
CA SER A 187 13.77 12.00 -9.36
C SER A 187 12.64 12.54 -8.50
N ASP A 188 11.65 11.70 -8.19
CA ASP A 188 10.45 12.01 -7.41
C ASP A 188 10.18 10.89 -6.39
N PRO A 189 11.03 10.75 -5.35
CA PRO A 189 10.88 9.69 -4.35
C PRO A 189 9.59 9.82 -3.54
N ASP A 190 9.06 11.04 -3.39
CA ASP A 190 7.84 11.33 -2.64
C ASP A 190 6.56 11.14 -3.47
N CYS A 191 6.69 10.78 -4.74
CA CYS A 191 5.59 10.53 -5.67
C CYS A 191 4.62 11.71 -5.77
N VAL A 192 5.14 12.94 -5.93
CA VAL A 192 4.33 14.18 -5.94
C VAL A 192 3.92 14.63 -7.35
N THR A 193 4.57 14.11 -8.39
CA THR A 193 4.34 14.47 -9.79
C THR A 193 3.87 13.26 -10.58
N ASN A 194 2.56 13.16 -10.81
CA ASN A 194 2.00 12.09 -11.63
C ASN A 194 2.36 12.31 -13.11
N LEU A 195 3.05 11.33 -13.69
CA LEU A 195 3.54 11.31 -15.06
C LEU A 195 2.64 10.52 -16.02
N ALA A 196 1.51 9.96 -15.56
CA ALA A 196 0.66 9.08 -16.37
C ALA A 196 0.08 9.75 -17.63
N SER A 197 -0.03 11.08 -17.65
CA SER A 197 -0.50 11.85 -18.82
C SER A 197 0.59 12.24 -19.81
N LYS A 198 1.87 11.93 -19.53
CA LYS A 198 3.00 12.26 -20.39
C LYS A 198 3.07 11.30 -21.57
N VAL A 199 2.96 11.85 -22.79
CA VAL A 199 2.94 11.08 -24.04
C VAL A 199 4.22 10.27 -24.20
N GLU A 200 5.35 10.85 -23.83
CA GLU A 200 6.68 10.24 -23.87
C GLU A 200 6.86 9.05 -22.91
N LEU A 201 6.04 8.93 -21.86
CA LEU A 201 6.08 7.83 -20.89
C LEU A 201 4.95 6.81 -21.08
N LYS A 202 4.10 6.99 -22.09
CA LYS A 202 2.95 6.10 -22.36
C LYS A 202 3.39 4.63 -22.52
N ALA A 203 4.42 4.37 -23.31
CA ALA A 203 4.93 3.01 -23.53
C ALA A 203 5.47 2.36 -22.23
N ILE A 204 6.05 3.15 -21.33
CA ILE A 204 6.50 2.66 -20.02
C ILE A 204 5.29 2.32 -19.14
N SER A 205 4.28 3.19 -19.11
CA SER A 205 3.03 2.98 -18.39
C SER A 205 2.32 1.70 -18.83
N GLU A 206 2.14 1.51 -20.14
CA GLU A 206 1.50 0.31 -20.72
C GLU A 206 2.29 -0.98 -20.44
N ARG A 207 3.63 -0.91 -20.48
CA ARG A 207 4.50 -2.05 -20.15
C ARG A 207 4.36 -2.45 -18.67
N LEU A 208 4.34 -1.47 -17.76
CA LEU A 208 4.19 -1.72 -16.33
C LEU A 208 2.78 -2.22 -15.99
N GLU A 209 1.74 -1.65 -16.62
CA GLU A 209 0.37 -2.15 -16.49
C GLU A 209 0.27 -3.61 -16.94
N LYS A 210 0.84 -3.94 -18.11
CA LYS A 210 0.85 -5.32 -18.60
C LYS A 210 1.55 -6.26 -17.62
N LYS A 211 2.77 -5.90 -17.16
CA LYS A 211 3.51 -6.71 -16.18
C LYS A 211 2.71 -6.89 -14.89
N LEU A 212 2.15 -5.82 -14.33
CA LEU A 212 1.28 -5.87 -13.15
C LEU A 212 0.12 -6.85 -13.34
N PHE A 213 -0.62 -6.74 -14.44
CA PHE A 213 -1.80 -7.57 -14.67
C PHE A 213 -1.44 -9.04 -14.93
N ASP A 214 -0.33 -9.32 -15.60
CA ASP A 214 0.13 -10.68 -15.83
C ASP A 214 0.53 -11.36 -14.51
N GLU A 215 1.27 -10.66 -13.64
CA GLU A 215 1.66 -11.17 -12.32
C GLU A 215 0.44 -11.39 -11.42
N LEU A 216 -0.51 -10.46 -11.39
CA LEU A 216 -1.74 -10.61 -10.59
C LEU A 216 -2.64 -11.73 -11.10
N LYS A 217 -2.71 -11.97 -12.42
CA LYS A 217 -3.40 -13.15 -12.97
C LYS A 217 -2.72 -14.44 -12.53
N ALA A 218 -1.39 -14.48 -12.54
CA ALA A 218 -0.64 -15.64 -12.05
C ALA A 218 -0.93 -15.91 -10.56
N GLN A 219 -1.12 -14.86 -9.77
CA GLN A 219 -1.55 -14.96 -8.35
C GLN A 219 -3.06 -15.17 -8.15
N GLN A 220 -3.84 -15.32 -9.22
CA GLN A 220 -5.29 -15.49 -9.19
C GLN A 220 -6.01 -14.35 -8.44
N ASP A 221 -5.55 -13.11 -8.60
CA ASP A 221 -6.16 -11.95 -7.94
C ASP A 221 -7.64 -11.81 -8.35
N PRO A 222 -8.60 -11.92 -7.42
CA PRO A 222 -10.02 -11.88 -7.74
C PRO A 222 -10.43 -10.61 -8.49
N ARG A 223 -9.81 -9.46 -8.20
CA ARG A 223 -10.14 -8.19 -8.87
C ARG A 223 -9.75 -8.22 -10.33
N ILE A 224 -8.60 -8.80 -10.65
CA ILE A 224 -8.12 -8.95 -12.03
C ILE A 224 -8.91 -10.02 -12.79
N LEU A 225 -9.46 -11.00 -12.07
CA LEU A 225 -10.33 -12.05 -12.62
C LEU A 225 -11.81 -11.62 -12.74
N GLY A 226 -12.14 -10.34 -12.52
CA GLY A 226 -13.51 -9.83 -12.64
C GLY A 226 -14.41 -10.10 -11.44
N GLN A 227 -13.84 -10.60 -10.34
CA GLN A 227 -14.52 -10.89 -9.08
C GLN A 227 -14.22 -9.85 -7.99
N GLY A 228 -13.82 -8.62 -8.37
CA GLY A 228 -13.43 -7.59 -7.39
C GLY A 228 -14.55 -7.10 -6.46
N HIS A 229 -15.82 -7.40 -6.77
CA HIS A 229 -16.96 -7.05 -5.92
C HIS A 229 -16.92 -7.78 -4.57
N ILE A 230 -16.34 -8.98 -4.49
CA ILE A 230 -16.28 -9.76 -3.25
C ILE A 230 -15.60 -8.99 -2.10
N PHE A 231 -14.65 -8.11 -2.42
CA PHE A 231 -13.94 -7.32 -1.43
C PHE A 231 -14.81 -6.25 -0.76
N ASP A 232 -15.81 -5.73 -1.49
CA ASP A 232 -16.78 -4.78 -0.96
C ASP A 232 -17.88 -5.50 -0.14
N GLU A 233 -18.09 -6.80 -0.36
CA GLU A 233 -19.08 -7.61 0.36
C GLU A 233 -18.60 -8.12 1.72
N TYR A 234 -17.29 -8.24 1.94
CA TYR A 234 -16.78 -8.65 3.23
C TYR A 234 -17.19 -7.64 4.31
N PRO A 235 -17.77 -8.10 5.44
CA PRO A 235 -18.11 -7.19 6.53
C PRO A 235 -16.84 -6.59 7.14
N TYR A 236 -16.90 -5.34 7.59
CA TYR A 236 -15.79 -4.77 8.33
C TYR A 236 -15.55 -5.57 9.62
N ALA A 237 -14.27 -5.79 9.95
CA ALA A 237 -13.90 -6.70 11.05
C ALA A 237 -14.45 -6.21 12.39
N ASN A 238 -14.41 -4.89 12.65
CA ASN A 238 -15.00 -4.31 13.84
C ASN A 238 -16.48 -3.98 13.63
N GLU A 239 -17.36 -4.76 14.26
CA GLU A 239 -18.81 -4.63 14.09
C GLU A 239 -19.35 -3.25 14.50
N ARG A 240 -18.71 -2.60 15.48
CA ARG A 240 -19.13 -1.29 15.99
C ARG A 240 -18.98 -0.18 14.95
N ASN A 241 -18.10 -0.39 13.97
CA ASN A 241 -17.75 0.57 12.93
C ASN A 241 -18.48 0.30 11.61
N ARG A 242 -19.23 -0.80 11.48
CA ARG A 242 -20.00 -1.10 10.26
C ARG A 242 -21.06 -0.04 9.99
N GLY A 243 -21.26 0.26 8.71
CA GLY A 243 -22.19 1.28 8.20
C GLY A 243 -21.86 2.68 8.69
N PHE A 244 -20.57 2.99 8.89
CA PHE A 244 -20.15 4.25 9.53
C PHE A 244 -20.70 5.46 8.78
N TYR A 245 -20.63 5.43 7.45
CA TYR A 245 -21.09 6.51 6.60
C TYR A 245 -22.60 6.75 6.79
N GLU A 246 -23.42 5.72 6.61
CA GLU A 246 -24.87 5.82 6.68
C GLU A 246 -25.34 6.25 8.07
N ARG A 247 -24.71 5.72 9.12
CA ARG A 247 -25.01 6.08 10.51
C ARG A 247 -24.67 7.55 10.79
N THR A 248 -23.52 8.01 10.32
CA THR A 248 -23.13 9.43 10.40
C THR A 248 -24.12 10.32 9.64
N GLN A 249 -24.55 9.93 8.43
CA GLN A 249 -25.56 10.69 7.67
C GLN A 249 -26.93 10.74 8.37
N ARG A 250 -27.28 9.75 9.20
CA ARG A 250 -28.48 9.78 10.06
C ARG A 250 -28.31 10.60 11.35
N GLY A 251 -27.13 11.20 11.57
CA GLY A 251 -26.83 11.96 12.78
C GLY A 251 -26.49 11.10 14.01
N GLU A 252 -26.22 9.80 13.83
CA GLU A 252 -25.74 8.96 14.93
C GLU A 252 -24.32 9.38 15.35
N LYS A 253 -24.05 9.38 16.65
CA LYS A 253 -22.70 9.56 17.18
C LYS A 253 -21.96 8.23 17.13
N VAL A 254 -21.34 7.92 15.99
CA VAL A 254 -20.53 6.72 15.83
C VAL A 254 -19.12 6.96 16.40
N PRO A 255 -18.61 6.10 17.29
CA PRO A 255 -17.26 6.26 17.84
C PRO A 255 -16.17 6.22 16.75
N ALA A 256 -15.26 7.20 16.78
CA ALA A 256 -14.16 7.37 15.83
C ALA A 256 -12.91 7.87 16.55
N ASP A 257 -12.45 7.10 17.54
CA ASP A 257 -11.45 7.53 18.54
C ASP A 257 -10.04 7.79 17.97
N TRP A 258 -9.79 7.44 16.69
CA TRP A 258 -8.51 7.63 16.03
C TRP A 258 -8.44 8.89 15.16
N VAL A 259 -9.53 9.65 15.02
CA VAL A 259 -9.57 10.92 14.28
C VAL A 259 -10.05 12.07 15.16
N ASN A 260 -9.76 13.31 14.75
CA ASN A 260 -10.20 14.47 15.49
C ASN A 260 -11.65 14.83 15.15
N PRO A 261 -12.46 15.32 16.10
CA PRO A 261 -13.80 15.84 15.80
C PRO A 261 -13.81 16.96 14.75
N SER A 262 -12.71 17.71 14.63
CA SER A 262 -12.53 18.76 13.63
C SER A 262 -12.29 18.24 12.20
N ASP A 263 -12.01 16.95 12.03
CA ASP A 263 -11.72 16.37 10.72
C ASP A 263 -13.00 16.22 9.87
N PHE A 264 -14.16 16.07 10.53
CA PHE A 264 -15.47 15.90 9.89
C PHE A 264 -15.88 17.18 9.15
N GLN A 265 -16.04 17.08 7.83
CA GLN A 265 -16.41 18.22 7.00
C GLN A 265 -17.89 18.17 6.67
N LYS A 266 -18.55 19.33 6.61
CA LYS A 266 -19.91 19.39 6.10
C LYS A 266 -19.91 19.02 4.61
N PRO A 267 -20.99 18.44 4.08
CA PRO A 267 -21.17 18.34 2.64
C PRO A 267 -20.90 19.71 2.00
N ALA A 268 -20.15 19.74 0.91
CA ALA A 268 -19.98 20.98 0.17
C ALA A 268 -21.33 21.40 -0.40
N ASP A 269 -21.77 22.63 -0.12
CA ASP A 269 -22.93 23.27 -0.76
C ASP A 269 -22.70 23.44 -2.27
#